data_AF-A0A0D2AKB4-F1
#
_entry.id   AF-A0A0D2AKB4-F1
#
_cell.length_a   1.000
_cell.length_b   1.000
_cell.length_c   1.000
_cell.angle_alpha   90.00
_cell.angle_beta   90.00
_cell.angle_gamma   90.00
#
_symmetry.space_group_name_H-M   'P 1'
#
loop_
_entity.id
_entity.type
_entity.pdbx_description
1 polymer ?
#
loop_
_entity_poly.entity_id
_entity_poly.type
_entity_poly.pdbx_seq_one_letter_code
_entity_poly.pdbx_strand_id
1 'polypeptide(L)'
;MYVSSSHRARDEEALYILQRLRGTSGEDAGKAEHELAQIRNVVDLEKRTSHGTTYFHMLFGIGSGKLHTARRVQLCIWLQILQCWSGIAGITMFGPVIFGIAGYTNSKAQWISGLNNIFYMFSTLICVYTLDRIGRRWTLYWGSVGQCIAMFLTGAFCRLGLDATSQSETGAAARFGAAAASMVFLYTFIFGATWLTVPWLYPAEIFPLQVRAKGNAWGVVGWSIGNGTLTLVLPYIVGAVNEKTLYVFGAVNIIAIPIVWALYPESNQRTLEEMDMLFASDSIWNWEAEKTFKMLKEQNPDGVALSEEEVDSKVFSNVVEHV
;
A
#
# COMPACT_ATOMS: atom_id res chain seq x y z
N MET A 1 -21.81 2.30 -38.86
CA MET A 1 -21.15 1.16 -39.53
C MET A 1 -19.64 1.11 -39.27
N TYR A 2 -18.91 2.22 -39.30
CA TYR A 2 -17.45 2.27 -39.07
C TYR A 2 -16.96 1.89 -37.65
N VAL A 3 -17.76 2.09 -36.60
CA VAL A 3 -17.36 1.75 -35.21
C VAL A 3 -17.42 0.23 -34.98
N SER A 4 -18.34 -0.48 -35.65
CA SER A 4 -18.51 -1.93 -35.51
C SER A 4 -17.37 -2.72 -36.18
N SER A 5 -16.82 -2.23 -37.29
CA SER A 5 -15.66 -2.86 -37.94
C SER A 5 -14.37 -2.66 -37.14
N SER A 6 -14.21 -1.50 -36.49
CA SER A 6 -13.09 -1.23 -35.59
C SER A 6 -13.07 -2.14 -34.35
N HIS A 7 -14.23 -2.44 -33.76
CA HIS A 7 -14.30 -3.35 -32.61
C HIS A 7 -14.02 -4.80 -33.00
N ARG A 8 -14.55 -5.28 -34.14
CA ARG A 8 -14.24 -6.62 -34.64
C ARG A 8 -12.75 -6.81 -34.93
N ALA A 9 -12.11 -5.83 -35.56
CA ALA A 9 -10.67 -5.89 -35.84
C ALA A 9 -9.82 -5.99 -34.55
N ARG A 10 -10.22 -5.30 -33.48
CA ARG A 10 -9.54 -5.37 -32.18
C ARG A 10 -9.79 -6.68 -31.44
N ASP A 11 -10.96 -7.28 -31.62
CA ASP A 11 -11.29 -8.58 -31.03
C ASP A 11 -10.51 -9.72 -31.72
N GLU A 12 -10.33 -9.65 -33.03
CA GLU A 12 -9.49 -10.59 -33.79
C GLU A 12 -8.02 -10.44 -33.39
N GLU A 13 -7.54 -9.20 -33.21
CA GLU A 13 -6.19 -8.93 -32.70
C GLU A 13 -6.01 -9.45 -31.25
N ALA A 14 -7.00 -9.24 -30.39
CA ALA A 14 -6.99 -9.76 -29.02
C ALA A 14 -6.95 -11.30 -29.00
N LEU A 15 -7.76 -11.96 -29.84
CA LEU A 15 -7.73 -13.42 -29.96
C LEU A 15 -6.36 -13.91 -30.44
N TYR A 16 -5.79 -13.27 -31.45
CA TYR A 16 -4.48 -13.60 -31.98
C TYR A 16 -3.37 -13.51 -30.92
N ILE A 17 -3.39 -12.45 -30.10
CA ILE A 17 -2.42 -12.28 -29.00
C ILE A 17 -2.63 -13.36 -27.93
N LEU A 18 -3.88 -13.62 -27.53
CA LEU A 18 -4.21 -14.64 -26.53
C LEU A 18 -3.79 -16.04 -26.99
N GLN A 19 -4.00 -16.36 -28.27
CA GLN A 19 -3.57 -17.62 -28.89
C GLN A 19 -2.04 -17.77 -28.89
N ARG A 20 -1.28 -16.69 -29.08
CA ARG A 20 0.18 -16.71 -28.94
C ARG A 20 0.67 -16.90 -27.52
N LEU A 21 -0.09 -16.42 -26.53
CA LEU A 21 0.26 -16.52 -25.11
C LEU A 21 -0.12 -17.85 -24.49
N ARG A 22 -1.29 -18.39 -24.85
CA ARG A 22 -1.83 -19.63 -24.26
C ARG A 22 -1.46 -20.87 -25.06
N GLY A 23 -1.17 -20.74 -26.35
CA GLY A 23 -1.03 -21.86 -27.27
C GLY A 23 -2.35 -22.18 -27.96
N THR A 24 -2.28 -22.87 -29.10
CA THR A 24 -3.43 -23.18 -29.97
C THR A 24 -3.64 -24.67 -30.19
N SER A 25 -2.84 -25.52 -29.55
CA SER A 25 -2.81 -26.96 -29.80
C SER A 25 -2.78 -27.75 -28.49
N GLY A 26 -3.17 -29.03 -28.56
CA GLY A 26 -3.15 -29.92 -27.40
C GLY A 26 -4.09 -29.46 -26.28
N GLU A 27 -3.63 -29.54 -25.03
CA GLU A 27 -4.38 -29.13 -23.82
C GLU A 27 -4.66 -27.62 -23.74
N ASP A 28 -4.00 -26.82 -24.57
CA ASP A 28 -4.16 -25.36 -24.59
C ASP A 28 -5.20 -24.87 -25.62
N ALA A 29 -5.67 -25.76 -26.50
CA ALA A 29 -6.69 -25.45 -27.48
C ALA A 29 -7.99 -25.00 -26.80
N GLY A 30 -8.52 -23.84 -27.17
CA GLY A 30 -9.74 -23.28 -26.60
C GLY A 30 -9.54 -22.37 -25.39
N LYS A 31 -8.36 -22.34 -24.75
CA LYS A 31 -8.10 -21.47 -23.59
C LYS A 31 -8.14 -19.99 -23.96
N ALA A 32 -7.59 -19.63 -25.12
CA ALA A 32 -7.59 -18.26 -25.62
C ALA A 32 -9.01 -17.76 -25.93
N GLU A 33 -9.84 -18.58 -26.54
CA GLU A 33 -11.24 -18.28 -26.86
C GLU A 33 -12.07 -18.12 -25.58
N HIS A 34 -11.84 -18.99 -24.58
CA HIS A 34 -12.51 -18.93 -23.29
C HIS A 34 -12.13 -17.66 -22.52
N GLU A 35 -10.83 -17.32 -22.47
CA GLU A 35 -10.33 -16.10 -21.83
C GLU A 35 -10.85 -14.84 -22.54
N LEU A 36 -10.91 -14.83 -23.88
CA LEU A 36 -11.51 -13.72 -24.63
C LEU A 36 -13.01 -13.54 -24.29
N ALA A 37 -13.75 -14.64 -24.14
CA ALA A 37 -15.15 -14.58 -23.73
C ALA A 37 -15.30 -14.01 -22.31
N GLN A 38 -14.41 -14.39 -21.37
CA GLN A 38 -14.38 -13.82 -20.03
C GLN A 38 -14.07 -12.32 -20.05
N ILE A 39 -13.07 -11.88 -20.83
CA ILE A 39 -12.72 -10.47 -20.99
C ILE A 39 -13.91 -9.67 -21.54
N ARG A 40 -14.61 -10.19 -22.56
CA ARG A 40 -15.81 -9.54 -23.10
C ARG A 40 -16.90 -9.37 -22.05
N ASN A 41 -17.15 -10.42 -21.25
CA ASN A 41 -18.13 -10.36 -20.16
C ASN A 41 -17.76 -9.30 -19.12
N VAL A 42 -16.47 -9.20 -18.73
CA VAL A 42 -15.99 -8.17 -17.80
C VAL A 42 -16.15 -6.77 -18.38
N VAL A 43 -15.79 -6.56 -19.65
CA VAL A 43 -15.92 -5.26 -20.33
C VAL A 43 -17.39 -4.82 -20.43
N ASP A 44 -18.29 -5.74 -20.73
CA ASP A 44 -19.72 -5.43 -20.82
C ASP A 44 -20.33 -5.16 -19.43
N LEU A 45 -19.87 -5.87 -18.39
CA LEU A 45 -20.24 -5.60 -17.00
C LEU A 45 -19.73 -4.21 -16.56
N GLU A 46 -18.48 -3.87 -16.91
CA GLU A 46 -17.91 -2.55 -16.66
C GLU A 46 -18.71 -1.47 -17.36
N LYS A 47 -19.05 -1.61 -18.66
CA LYS A 47 -19.85 -0.60 -19.37
C LYS A 47 -21.22 -0.38 -18.74
N ARG A 48 -21.88 -1.45 -18.27
CA ARG A 48 -23.19 -1.35 -17.60
C ARG A 48 -23.10 -0.68 -16.23
N THR A 49 -21.99 -0.86 -15.51
CA THR A 49 -21.82 -0.38 -14.12
C THR A 49 -21.07 0.97 -14.04
N SER A 50 -20.22 1.28 -15.01
CA SER A 50 -19.31 2.44 -15.03
C SER A 50 -20.00 3.76 -15.36
N HIS A 51 -21.23 3.74 -15.88
CA HIS A 51 -21.94 4.93 -16.35
C HIS A 51 -22.32 5.96 -15.27
N GLY A 52 -21.93 5.78 -13.99
CA GLY A 52 -22.20 6.75 -12.92
C GLY A 52 -20.99 7.26 -12.12
N THR A 53 -19.86 6.54 -12.07
CA THR A 53 -18.82 6.81 -11.06
C THR A 53 -17.63 7.56 -11.64
N THR A 54 -17.59 8.89 -11.49
CA THR A 54 -16.39 9.69 -11.79
C THR A 54 -15.39 9.64 -10.64
N TYR A 55 -14.14 10.08 -10.86
CA TYR A 55 -13.15 10.21 -9.78
C TYR A 55 -13.68 11.06 -8.61
N PHE A 56 -14.38 12.16 -8.91
CA PHE A 56 -15.01 13.00 -7.91
C PHE A 56 -16.08 12.26 -7.10
N HIS A 57 -16.93 11.47 -7.76
CA HIS A 57 -17.91 10.62 -7.08
C HIS A 57 -17.23 9.61 -6.16
N MET A 58 -16.12 8.99 -6.59
CA MET A 58 -15.38 8.05 -5.73
C MET A 58 -14.73 8.74 -4.53
N LEU A 59 -14.22 9.96 -4.68
CA LEU A 59 -13.55 10.67 -3.58
C LEU A 59 -14.54 11.06 -2.46
N PHE A 60 -15.74 11.48 -2.85
CA PHE A 60 -16.79 11.96 -1.93
C PHE A 60 -17.89 10.93 -1.64
N GLY A 61 -17.85 9.75 -2.26
CA GLY A 61 -18.81 8.66 -2.03
C GLY A 61 -20.18 8.91 -2.64
N ILE A 62 -20.27 9.83 -3.59
CA ILE A 62 -21.53 10.23 -4.21
C ILE A 62 -22.02 9.06 -5.06
N GLY A 63 -23.17 8.50 -4.72
CA GLY A 63 -23.76 7.35 -5.41
C GLY A 63 -23.02 6.03 -5.18
N SER A 64 -22.22 5.91 -4.11
CA SER A 64 -21.51 4.67 -3.81
C SER A 64 -22.34 3.61 -3.10
N GLY A 65 -23.47 4.00 -2.52
CA GLY A 65 -24.27 3.12 -1.67
C GLY A 65 -23.43 2.46 -0.58
N LYS A 66 -23.76 1.20 -0.25
CA LYS A 66 -23.02 0.34 0.69
C LYS A 66 -21.63 -0.13 0.22
N LEU A 67 -21.21 0.15 -1.01
CA LEU A 67 -19.83 -0.15 -1.42
C LEU A 67 -18.81 0.80 -0.74
N HIS A 68 -19.30 1.92 -0.18
CA HIS A 68 -18.51 2.87 0.61
C HIS A 68 -17.19 3.25 -0.10
N THR A 69 -17.29 3.59 -1.39
CA THR A 69 -16.11 3.79 -2.25
C THR A 69 -15.23 4.95 -1.81
N ALA A 70 -15.80 5.98 -1.18
CA ALA A 70 -15.02 7.03 -0.51
C ALA A 70 -14.09 6.48 0.56
N ARG A 71 -14.58 5.58 1.43
CA ARG A 71 -13.76 4.97 2.48
C ARG A 71 -12.56 4.25 1.87
N ARG A 72 -12.80 3.47 0.80
CA ARG A 72 -11.74 2.76 0.04
C ARG A 72 -10.72 3.74 -0.55
N VAL A 73 -11.16 4.84 -1.15
CA VAL A 73 -10.29 5.90 -1.69
C VAL A 73 -9.46 6.56 -0.59
N GLN A 74 -10.07 6.94 0.54
CA GLN A 74 -9.34 7.56 1.64
C GLN A 74 -8.28 6.61 2.23
N LEU A 75 -8.63 5.34 2.48
CA LEU A 75 -7.67 4.34 2.96
C LEU A 75 -6.48 4.18 2.00
N CYS A 76 -6.75 4.15 0.70
CA CYS A 76 -5.74 4.07 -0.36
C CYS A 76 -4.79 5.28 -0.34
N ILE A 77 -5.35 6.50 -0.32
CA ILE A 77 -4.57 7.75 -0.31
C ILE A 77 -3.71 7.86 0.95
N TRP A 78 -4.32 7.69 2.13
CA TRP A 78 -3.62 7.88 3.40
C TRP A 78 -2.55 6.83 3.66
N LEU A 79 -2.73 5.59 3.18
CA LEU A 79 -1.72 4.55 3.33
C LEU A 79 -0.45 4.90 2.55
N GLN A 80 -0.60 5.47 1.36
CA GLN A 80 0.53 5.92 0.53
C GLN A 80 1.21 7.15 1.14
N ILE A 81 0.45 8.08 1.71
CA ILE A 81 1.01 9.23 2.43
C ILE A 81 1.82 8.75 3.64
N LEU A 82 1.26 7.83 4.44
CA LEU A 82 1.96 7.22 5.58
C LEU A 82 3.23 6.48 5.14
N GLN A 83 3.18 5.74 4.03
CA GLN A 83 4.35 5.08 3.47
C GLN A 83 5.47 6.10 3.16
N CYS A 84 5.16 7.21 2.50
CA CYS A 84 6.16 8.24 2.22
C CYS A 84 6.72 8.83 3.52
N TRP A 85 5.85 9.28 4.42
CA TRP A 85 6.22 9.94 5.67
C TRP A 85 6.85 9.02 6.73
N SER A 86 6.78 7.70 6.54
CA SER A 86 7.56 6.72 7.32
C SER A 86 9.07 6.94 7.18
N GLY A 87 9.50 7.68 6.15
CA GLY A 87 10.87 8.15 5.97
C GLY A 87 11.58 7.58 4.75
N ILE A 88 10.99 6.61 4.05
CA ILE A 88 11.66 5.91 2.94
C ILE A 88 12.12 6.87 1.84
N ALA A 89 11.24 7.77 1.40
CA ALA A 89 11.56 8.68 0.30
C ALA A 89 12.63 9.68 0.75
N GLY A 90 12.61 10.08 2.03
CA GLY A 90 13.64 10.90 2.62
C GLY A 90 15.01 10.22 2.60
N ILE A 91 15.09 8.95 2.98
CA ILE A 91 16.35 8.20 3.00
C ILE A 91 16.88 7.91 1.60
N THR A 92 16.02 7.57 0.65
CA THR A 92 16.47 7.24 -0.70
C THR A 92 16.89 8.48 -1.50
N MET A 93 16.22 9.63 -1.30
CA MET A 93 16.56 10.88 -1.98
C MET A 93 17.66 11.69 -1.27
N PHE A 94 17.67 11.69 0.07
CA PHE A 94 18.59 12.48 0.88
C PHE A 94 19.56 11.60 1.69
N GLY A 95 19.76 10.35 1.29
CA GLY A 95 20.68 9.40 1.93
C GLY A 95 22.06 9.98 2.22
N PRO A 96 22.73 10.65 1.26
CA PRO A 96 24.03 11.27 1.50
C PRO A 96 24.01 12.33 2.62
N VAL A 97 22.91 13.09 2.75
CA VAL A 97 22.73 14.07 3.84
C VAL A 97 22.61 13.33 5.18
N ILE A 98 21.82 12.27 5.24
CA ILE A 98 21.62 11.47 6.46
C ILE A 98 22.92 10.78 6.90
N PHE A 99 23.68 10.19 5.97
CA PHE A 99 25.00 9.64 6.29
C PHE A 99 26.01 10.75 6.63
N GLY A 100 25.86 11.95 6.09
CA GLY A 100 26.61 13.13 6.52
C GLY A 100 26.37 13.48 7.99
N ILE A 101 25.12 13.42 8.46
CA ILE A 101 24.76 13.60 9.89
C ILE A 101 25.45 12.56 10.77
N ALA A 102 25.59 11.33 10.27
CA ALA A 102 26.33 10.26 10.95
C ALA A 102 27.87 10.47 10.96
N GLY A 103 28.37 11.59 10.43
CA GLY A 103 29.80 11.95 10.44
C GLY A 103 30.60 11.46 9.24
N TYR A 104 29.94 11.00 8.16
CA TYR A 104 30.64 10.61 6.95
C TYR A 104 30.94 11.80 6.03
N THR A 105 32.10 11.75 5.37
CA THR A 105 32.45 12.72 4.31
C THR A 105 31.52 12.57 3.11
N ASN A 106 31.32 13.64 2.34
CA ASN A 106 30.42 13.65 1.18
C ASN A 106 30.66 12.46 0.23
N SER A 107 31.91 12.18 -0.15
CA SER A 107 32.23 11.05 -1.04
C SER A 107 31.84 9.70 -0.43
N LYS A 108 32.16 9.48 0.85
CA LYS A 108 31.84 8.23 1.54
C LYS A 108 30.33 8.07 1.77
N ALA A 109 29.64 9.16 2.10
CA ALA A 109 28.19 9.17 2.27
C ALA A 109 27.45 8.80 0.97
N GLN A 110 27.91 9.28 -0.19
CA GLN A 110 27.37 8.88 -1.50
C GLN A 110 27.55 7.38 -1.76
N TRP A 111 28.74 6.84 -1.50
CA TRP A 111 29.00 5.40 -1.64
C TRP A 111 28.14 4.55 -0.72
N ILE A 112 28.03 4.93 0.56
CA ILE A 112 27.20 4.23 1.54
C ILE A 112 25.72 4.28 1.12
N SER A 113 25.25 5.42 0.60
CA SER A 113 23.88 5.56 0.09
C SER A 113 23.61 4.66 -1.12
N GLY A 114 24.55 4.57 -2.06
CA GLY A 114 24.44 3.66 -3.20
C GLY A 114 24.38 2.19 -2.75
N LEU A 115 25.24 1.80 -1.81
CA LEU A 115 25.22 0.46 -1.23
C LEU A 115 23.91 0.19 -0.49
N ASN A 116 23.38 1.16 0.25
CA ASN A 116 22.10 1.03 0.94
C ASN A 116 20.97 0.67 -0.04
N ASN A 117 20.90 1.35 -1.19
CA ASN A 117 19.90 1.08 -2.22
C ASN A 117 20.05 -0.33 -2.82
N ILE A 118 21.27 -0.84 -2.98
CA ILE A 118 21.51 -2.21 -3.46
C ILE A 118 21.01 -3.24 -2.43
N PHE A 119 21.33 -3.05 -1.14
CA PHE A 119 20.83 -3.93 -0.08
C PHE A 119 19.31 -3.89 0.05
N TYR A 120 18.75 -2.69 -0.06
CA TYR A 120 17.31 -2.47 -0.09
C TYR A 120 16.65 -3.23 -1.25
N MET A 121 17.20 -3.20 -2.46
CA MET A 121 16.69 -3.97 -3.60
C MET A 121 16.56 -5.47 -3.27
N PHE A 122 17.57 -6.09 -2.64
CA PHE A 122 17.50 -7.51 -2.28
C PHE A 122 16.47 -7.81 -1.20
N SER A 123 16.22 -6.88 -0.27
CA SER A 123 15.19 -7.05 0.77
C SER A 123 13.78 -7.20 0.20
N THR A 124 13.52 -6.63 -0.99
CA THR A 124 12.20 -6.73 -1.65
C THR A 124 11.86 -8.17 -2.05
N LEU A 125 12.86 -9.03 -2.29
CA LEU A 125 12.64 -10.44 -2.62
C LEU A 125 12.02 -11.22 -1.46
N ILE A 126 12.31 -10.83 -0.22
CA ILE A 126 11.72 -11.44 0.98
C ILE A 126 10.22 -11.17 1.02
N CYS A 127 9.83 -9.95 0.66
CA CYS A 127 8.43 -9.55 0.64
C CYS A 127 7.61 -10.42 -0.32
N VAL A 128 8.15 -10.75 -1.49
CA VAL A 128 7.47 -11.59 -2.50
C VAL A 128 7.09 -12.96 -1.93
N TYR A 129 7.93 -13.55 -1.07
CA TYR A 129 7.67 -14.87 -0.49
C TYR A 129 6.79 -14.83 0.76
N THR A 130 6.89 -13.76 1.54
CA THR A 130 6.29 -13.69 2.89
C THR A 130 4.91 -13.05 2.91
N LEU A 131 4.64 -12.12 2.00
CA LEU A 131 3.46 -11.25 2.06
C LEU A 131 2.14 -12.02 2.00
N ASP A 132 2.01 -13.00 1.11
CA ASP A 132 0.78 -13.79 0.97
C ASP A 132 0.54 -14.77 2.14
N ARG A 133 1.59 -15.09 2.90
CA ARG A 133 1.47 -15.99 4.06
C ARG A 133 1.16 -15.26 5.35
N ILE A 134 1.73 -14.07 5.53
CA ILE A 134 1.59 -13.28 6.76
C ILE A 134 0.30 -12.44 6.74
N GLY A 135 -0.11 -11.99 5.55
CA GLY A 135 -1.21 -11.04 5.39
C GLY A 135 -0.74 -9.59 5.43
N ARG A 136 -1.62 -8.66 5.05
CA ARG A 136 -1.26 -7.26 4.79
C ARG A 136 -1.10 -6.50 6.11
N ARG A 137 -2.00 -6.70 7.09
CA ARG A 137 -1.97 -5.95 8.37
C ARG A 137 -0.77 -6.33 9.23
N TRP A 138 -0.52 -7.63 9.38
CA TRP A 138 0.61 -8.12 10.15
C TRP A 138 1.95 -7.70 9.54
N THR A 139 2.05 -7.71 8.20
CA THR A 139 3.23 -7.19 7.50
C THR A 139 3.48 -5.72 7.82
N LEU A 140 2.44 -4.88 7.81
CA LEU A 140 2.54 -3.47 8.20
C LEU A 140 2.95 -3.31 9.68
N TYR A 141 2.41 -4.11 10.61
CA TYR A 141 2.79 -4.01 12.03
C TYR A 141 4.26 -4.35 12.28
N TRP A 142 4.71 -5.51 11.79
CA TRP A 142 6.10 -5.94 11.98
C TRP A 142 7.07 -4.97 11.33
N GLY A 143 6.71 -4.47 10.15
CA GLY A 143 7.45 -3.43 9.46
C GLY A 143 7.57 -2.15 10.28
N SER A 144 6.44 -1.59 10.75
CA SER A 144 6.43 -0.35 11.52
C SER A 144 7.23 -0.45 12.82
N VAL A 145 7.11 -1.57 13.54
CA VAL A 145 7.87 -1.79 14.79
C VAL A 145 9.37 -1.82 14.50
N GLY A 146 9.78 -2.61 13.51
CA GLY A 146 11.19 -2.73 13.14
C GLY A 146 11.79 -1.41 12.61
N GLN A 147 11.05 -0.72 11.75
CA GLN A 147 11.43 0.58 11.21
C GLN A 147 11.51 1.66 12.29
N CYS A 148 10.56 1.67 13.22
CA CYS A 148 10.57 2.56 14.38
C CYS A 148 11.86 2.38 15.17
N ILE A 149 12.13 1.15 15.63
CA ILE A 149 13.33 0.85 16.42
C ILE A 149 14.59 1.30 15.67
N ALA A 150 14.71 0.94 14.39
CA ALA A 150 15.85 1.32 13.57
C ALA A 150 16.01 2.85 13.42
N MET A 151 14.94 3.60 13.24
CA MET A 151 15.00 5.07 13.11
C MET A 151 15.34 5.77 14.43
N PHE A 152 14.76 5.34 15.55
CA PHE A 152 15.11 5.88 16.86
C PHE A 152 16.57 5.59 17.22
N LEU A 153 17.06 4.37 16.94
CA LEU A 153 18.46 4.03 17.16
C LEU A 153 19.39 4.81 16.23
N THR A 154 19.02 5.00 14.96
CA THR A 154 19.79 5.87 14.05
C THR A 154 19.92 7.28 14.63
N GLY A 155 18.82 7.88 15.06
CA GLY A 155 18.82 9.22 15.68
C GLY A 155 19.70 9.28 16.93
N ALA A 156 19.63 8.25 17.79
CA ALA A 156 20.41 8.18 19.02
C ALA A 156 21.91 8.07 18.73
N PHE A 157 22.31 7.20 17.79
CA PHE A 157 23.70 7.06 17.40
C PHE A 157 24.25 8.29 16.66
N CYS A 158 23.44 8.95 15.83
CA CYS A 158 23.82 10.24 15.24
C CYS A 158 24.08 11.28 16.34
N ARG A 159 23.19 11.39 17.35
CA ARG A 159 23.40 12.30 18.48
C ARG A 159 24.69 11.98 19.24
N LEU A 160 24.91 10.72 19.61
CA LEU A 160 26.13 10.29 20.30
C LEU A 160 27.39 10.55 19.46
N GLY A 161 27.31 10.40 18.13
CA GLY A 161 28.40 10.71 17.21
C GLY A 161 28.73 12.20 17.14
N LEU A 162 27.71 13.06 17.17
CA LEU A 162 27.86 14.52 17.24
C LEU A 162 28.49 14.94 18.58
N ASP A 163 28.01 14.38 19.69
CA ASP A 163 28.52 14.66 21.03
C ASP A 163 29.99 14.23 21.17
N ALA A 164 30.34 13.04 20.67
CA ALA A 164 31.73 12.55 20.65
C ALA A 164 32.65 13.41 19.78
N THR A 165 32.14 13.87 18.62
CA THR A 165 32.87 14.83 17.76
C THR A 165 33.15 16.13 18.50
N SER A 166 32.18 16.66 19.25
CA SER A 166 32.33 17.90 20.03
C SER A 166 33.39 17.77 21.15
N GLN A 167 33.56 16.55 21.68
CA GLN A 167 34.55 16.21 22.71
C GLN A 167 35.92 15.82 22.11
N SER A 168 36.09 15.93 20.79
CA SER A 168 37.30 15.51 20.07
C SER A 168 37.60 14.00 20.18
N GLU A 169 36.60 13.18 20.51
CA GLU A 169 36.71 11.72 20.59
C GLU A 169 36.47 11.06 19.23
N THR A 170 37.39 11.28 18.29
CA THR A 170 37.25 10.85 16.89
C THR A 170 36.98 9.34 16.73
N GLY A 171 37.60 8.51 17.58
CA GLY A 171 37.38 7.06 17.57
C GLY A 171 35.96 6.65 18.01
N ALA A 172 35.39 7.33 19.02
CA ALA A 172 34.03 7.08 19.47
C ALA A 172 33.01 7.59 18.44
N ALA A 173 33.23 8.79 17.89
CA ALA A 173 32.39 9.36 16.84
C ALA A 173 32.28 8.44 15.62
N ALA A 174 33.40 7.87 15.16
CA ALA A 174 33.40 6.93 14.04
C ALA A 174 32.61 5.64 14.32
N ARG A 175 32.67 5.13 15.55
CA ARG A 175 31.91 3.92 15.96
C ARG A 175 30.41 4.20 16.01
N PHE A 176 30.00 5.34 16.55
CA PHE A 176 28.59 5.74 16.55
C PHE A 176 28.07 6.01 15.13
N GLY A 177 28.87 6.64 14.27
CA GLY A 177 28.53 6.83 12.86
C GLY A 177 28.31 5.52 12.12
N ALA A 178 29.16 4.51 12.36
CA ALA A 178 28.97 3.18 11.82
C ALA A 178 27.69 2.51 12.33
N ALA A 179 27.40 2.61 13.62
CA ALA A 179 26.16 2.10 14.20
C ALA A 179 24.92 2.77 13.59
N ALA A 180 24.93 4.10 13.43
CA ALA A 180 23.86 4.84 12.76
C ALA A 180 23.67 4.36 11.32
N ALA A 181 24.74 4.22 10.53
CA ALA A 181 24.64 3.73 9.17
C ALA A 181 24.08 2.30 9.09
N SER A 182 24.50 1.40 9.98
CA SER A 182 23.95 0.05 10.06
C SER A 182 22.44 0.06 10.36
N MET A 183 21.97 0.96 11.22
CA MET A 183 20.54 1.10 11.52
C MET A 183 19.74 1.65 10.33
N VAL A 184 20.32 2.55 9.51
CA VAL A 184 19.69 2.98 8.24
C VAL A 184 19.56 1.80 7.26
N PHE A 185 20.57 0.93 7.17
CA PHE A 185 20.50 -0.30 6.37
C PHE A 185 19.42 -1.25 6.87
N LEU A 186 19.34 -1.43 8.19
CA LEU A 186 18.29 -2.25 8.79
C LEU A 186 16.90 -1.67 8.52
N TYR A 187 16.74 -0.35 8.64
CA TYR A 187 15.48 0.32 8.33
C TYR A 187 15.05 0.08 6.87
N THR A 188 15.93 0.33 5.89
CA THR A 188 15.53 0.20 4.47
C THR A 188 15.28 -1.25 4.10
N PHE A 189 16.05 -2.18 4.68
CA PHE A 189 15.81 -3.60 4.55
C PHE A 189 14.42 -4.02 5.09
N ILE A 190 14.05 -3.57 6.30
CA ILE A 190 12.74 -3.89 6.88
C ILE A 190 11.63 -3.28 6.02
N PHE A 191 11.77 -2.01 5.59
CA PHE A 191 10.79 -1.37 4.72
C PHE A 191 10.58 -2.15 3.42
N GLY A 192 11.66 -2.59 2.75
CA GLY A 192 11.56 -3.36 1.51
C GLY A 192 10.97 -4.74 1.70
N ALA A 193 11.25 -5.39 2.83
CA ALA A 193 10.66 -6.67 3.18
C ALA A 193 9.17 -6.57 3.60
N THR A 194 8.64 -5.38 3.89
CA THR A 194 7.30 -5.20 4.48
C THR A 194 6.47 -4.08 3.83
N TRP A 195 6.72 -2.83 4.19
CA TRP A 195 5.91 -1.65 3.85
C TRP A 195 5.94 -1.23 2.39
N LEU A 196 6.92 -1.68 1.61
CA LEU A 196 7.04 -1.28 0.22
C LEU A 196 5.82 -1.71 -0.59
N THR A 197 5.45 -2.98 -0.55
CA THR A 197 4.51 -3.59 -1.50
C THR A 197 3.04 -3.44 -1.07
N VAL A 198 2.78 -3.51 0.24
CA VAL A 198 1.40 -3.53 0.78
C VAL A 198 0.58 -2.31 0.30
N PRO A 199 1.07 -1.06 0.36
CA PRO A 199 0.32 0.12 -0.10
C PRO A 199 0.01 0.14 -1.60
N TRP A 200 0.79 -0.57 -2.42
CA TRP A 200 0.54 -0.72 -3.86
C TRP A 200 -0.42 -1.86 -4.18
N LEU A 201 -0.43 -2.89 -3.35
CA LEU A 201 -1.28 -4.05 -3.52
C LEU A 201 -2.68 -3.83 -2.94
N TYR A 202 -2.76 -3.14 -1.81
CA TYR A 202 -4.01 -2.91 -1.08
C TYR A 202 -5.13 -2.31 -1.94
N PRO A 203 -4.89 -1.29 -2.80
CA PRO A 203 -5.92 -0.76 -3.70
C PRO A 203 -6.46 -1.83 -4.66
N ALA A 204 -5.61 -2.72 -5.18
CA ALA A 204 -6.04 -3.77 -6.09
C ALA A 204 -6.97 -4.80 -5.41
N GLU A 205 -6.90 -4.91 -4.08
CA GLU A 205 -7.65 -5.87 -3.28
C GLU A 205 -8.91 -5.29 -2.66
N ILE A 206 -8.89 -3.99 -2.31
CA ILE A 206 -10.05 -3.36 -1.67
C ILE A 206 -11.02 -2.74 -2.66
N PHE A 207 -10.74 -2.64 -3.96
CA PHE A 207 -11.70 -2.03 -4.91
C PHE A 207 -12.50 -3.09 -5.69
N PRO A 208 -13.82 -2.88 -5.88
CA PRO A 208 -14.64 -3.73 -6.74
C PRO A 208 -14.09 -3.69 -8.17
N LEU A 209 -14.27 -4.78 -8.91
CA LEU A 209 -13.68 -4.95 -10.25
C LEU A 209 -13.95 -3.75 -11.17
N GLN A 210 -15.18 -3.22 -11.11
CA GLN A 210 -15.69 -2.19 -12.03
C GLN A 210 -15.04 -0.82 -11.85
N VAL A 211 -14.50 -0.52 -10.65
CA VAL A 211 -13.85 0.76 -10.35
C VAL A 211 -12.40 0.60 -9.93
N ARG A 212 -11.85 -0.62 -9.95
CA ARG A 212 -10.49 -0.93 -9.50
C ARG A 212 -9.42 -0.11 -10.20
N ALA A 213 -9.49 0.02 -11.52
CA ALA A 213 -8.51 0.81 -12.26
C ALA A 213 -8.49 2.28 -11.80
N LYS A 214 -9.67 2.89 -11.58
CA LYS A 214 -9.81 4.25 -11.04
C LYS A 214 -9.34 4.31 -9.57
N GLY A 215 -9.62 3.28 -8.78
CA GLY A 215 -9.17 3.15 -7.40
C GLY A 215 -7.65 3.07 -7.25
N ASN A 216 -6.98 2.33 -8.14
CA ASN A 216 -5.51 2.26 -8.18
C ASN A 216 -4.89 3.62 -8.53
N ALA A 217 -5.52 4.40 -9.41
CA ALA A 217 -5.05 5.75 -9.73
C ALA A 217 -5.06 6.67 -8.48
N TRP A 218 -6.02 6.53 -7.57
CA TRP A 218 -6.00 7.24 -6.28
C TRP A 218 -4.81 6.88 -5.41
N GLY A 219 -4.28 5.65 -5.52
CA GLY A 219 -3.05 5.24 -4.85
C GLY A 219 -1.83 5.99 -5.37
N VAL A 220 -1.77 6.23 -6.69
CA VAL A 220 -0.72 7.05 -7.31
C VAL A 220 -0.85 8.52 -6.87
N VAL A 221 -2.08 9.03 -6.74
CA VAL A 221 -2.33 10.38 -6.21
C VAL A 221 -1.84 10.50 -4.77
N GLY A 222 -2.20 9.56 -3.89
CA GLY A 222 -1.74 9.55 -2.50
C GLY A 222 -0.22 9.49 -2.39
N TRP A 223 0.42 8.64 -3.19
CA TRP A 223 1.88 8.56 -3.26
C TRP A 223 2.50 9.87 -3.75
N SER A 224 1.92 10.51 -4.77
CA SER A 224 2.43 11.78 -5.29
C SER A 224 2.33 12.91 -4.25
N ILE A 225 1.22 12.96 -3.49
CA ILE A 225 1.06 13.90 -2.38
C ILE A 225 2.10 13.62 -1.29
N GLY A 226 2.21 12.37 -0.84
CA GLY A 226 3.16 11.96 0.19
C GLY A 226 4.61 12.26 -0.20
N ASN A 227 5.01 11.84 -1.40
CA ASN A 227 6.37 12.02 -1.89
C ASN A 227 6.67 13.49 -2.18
N GLY A 228 5.74 14.23 -2.80
CA GLY A 228 5.89 15.65 -3.10
C GLY A 228 6.02 16.48 -1.82
N THR A 229 5.12 16.28 -0.86
CA THR A 229 5.16 16.99 0.43
C THR A 229 6.44 16.69 1.20
N LEU A 230 6.84 15.42 1.32
CA LEU A 230 8.06 15.05 2.02
C LEU A 230 9.31 15.64 1.33
N THR A 231 9.41 15.53 0.01
CA THR A 231 10.58 16.06 -0.74
C THR A 231 10.74 17.57 -0.56
N LEU A 232 9.64 18.31 -0.56
CA LEU A 232 9.66 19.76 -0.40
C LEU A 232 10.00 20.17 1.03
N VAL A 233 9.47 19.46 2.03
CA VAL A 233 9.56 19.86 3.44
C VAL A 233 10.84 19.34 4.11
N LEU A 234 11.35 18.19 3.67
CA LEU A 234 12.46 17.51 4.33
C LEU A 234 13.75 18.33 4.46
N PRO A 235 14.22 19.09 3.44
CA PRO A 235 15.40 19.95 3.60
C PRO A 235 15.24 20.96 4.73
N TYR A 236 14.04 21.51 4.92
CA TYR A 236 13.75 22.46 6.00
C TYR A 236 13.74 21.78 7.37
N ILE A 237 13.17 20.57 7.47
CA ILE A 237 13.20 19.78 8.72
C ILE A 237 14.65 19.45 9.08
N VAL A 238 15.43 18.91 8.14
CA VAL A 238 16.84 18.57 8.39
C VAL A 238 17.65 19.81 8.77
N GLY A 239 17.44 20.94 8.09
CA GLY A 239 18.12 22.19 8.43
C GLY A 239 17.75 22.72 9.82
N ALA A 240 16.51 22.53 10.27
CA ALA A 240 16.03 23.03 11.56
C ALA A 240 16.38 22.10 12.74
N VAL A 241 16.29 20.78 12.55
CA VAL A 241 16.36 19.81 13.66
C VAL A 241 17.41 18.71 13.47
N ASN A 242 18.17 18.73 12.37
CA ASN A 242 19.30 17.84 12.09
C ASN A 242 18.96 16.36 12.34
N GLU A 243 19.65 15.67 13.25
CA GLU A 243 19.49 14.24 13.54
C GLU A 243 18.10 13.90 14.07
N LYS A 244 17.42 14.89 14.66
CA LYS A 244 16.07 14.68 15.19
C LYS A 244 15.04 14.40 14.11
N THR A 245 15.35 14.68 12.85
CA THR A 245 14.54 14.26 11.69
C THR A 245 14.28 12.76 11.71
N LEU A 246 15.25 11.96 12.16
CA LEU A 246 15.13 10.51 12.25
C LEU A 246 14.11 10.08 13.31
N TYR A 247 14.00 10.82 14.42
CA TYR A 247 12.94 10.60 15.41
C TYR A 247 11.55 10.95 14.86
N VAL A 248 11.44 11.93 13.96
CA VAL A 248 10.17 12.24 13.28
C VAL A 248 9.72 11.05 12.44
N PHE A 249 10.61 10.45 11.65
CA PHE A 249 10.31 9.23 10.90
C PHE A 249 9.94 8.06 11.82
N GLY A 250 10.68 7.87 12.91
CA GLY A 250 10.34 6.89 13.94
C GLY A 250 8.93 7.11 14.53
N ALA A 251 8.59 8.36 14.87
CA ALA A 251 7.28 8.71 15.42
C ALA A 251 6.13 8.46 14.44
N VAL A 252 6.33 8.75 13.14
CA VAL A 252 5.33 8.42 12.10
C VAL A 252 5.11 6.90 12.02
N ASN A 253 6.16 6.10 12.11
CA ASN A 253 6.04 4.64 12.16
C ASN A 253 5.26 4.16 13.41
N ILE A 254 5.44 4.81 14.56
CA ILE A 254 4.64 4.52 15.76
C ILE A 254 3.16 4.86 15.51
N ILE A 255 2.87 6.01 14.93
CA ILE A 255 1.50 6.48 14.64
C ILE A 255 0.81 5.61 13.58
N ALA A 256 1.57 5.04 12.65
CA ALA A 256 1.04 4.13 11.65
C ALA A 256 0.40 2.87 12.27
N ILE A 257 0.94 2.35 13.38
CA ILE A 257 0.44 1.14 14.04
C ILE A 257 -1.03 1.27 14.48
N PRO A 258 -1.44 2.25 15.31
CA PRO A 258 -2.83 2.41 15.71
C PRO A 258 -3.75 2.75 14.54
N ILE A 259 -3.25 3.47 13.52
CA ILE A 259 -4.03 3.77 12.30
C ILE A 259 -4.36 2.48 11.53
N VAL A 260 -3.35 1.64 11.26
CA VAL A 260 -3.53 0.35 10.59
C VAL A 260 -4.39 -0.60 11.43
N TRP A 261 -4.27 -0.53 12.75
CA TRP A 261 -5.14 -1.27 13.66
C TRP A 261 -6.60 -0.84 13.61
N ALA A 262 -6.88 0.45 13.65
CA ALA A 262 -8.25 0.96 13.75
C ALA A 262 -9.00 0.98 12.41
N LEU A 263 -8.32 1.25 11.28
CA LEU A 263 -8.99 1.60 10.03
C LEU A 263 -8.80 0.59 8.89
N TYR A 264 -7.73 -0.21 8.90
CA TYR A 264 -7.37 -1.04 7.75
C TYR A 264 -7.81 -2.49 7.94
N PRO A 265 -8.83 -2.97 7.20
CA PRO A 265 -9.20 -4.38 7.18
C PRO A 265 -8.16 -5.28 6.53
N GLU A 266 -8.16 -6.56 6.91
CA GLU A 266 -7.28 -7.56 6.31
C GLU A 266 -7.84 -7.99 4.95
N SER A 267 -7.03 -7.86 3.91
CA SER A 267 -7.40 -8.18 2.52
C SER A 267 -6.85 -9.52 2.04
N ASN A 268 -5.90 -10.12 2.75
CA ASN A 268 -5.31 -11.40 2.34
C ASN A 268 -6.33 -12.54 2.33
N GLN A 269 -6.28 -13.38 1.30
CA GLN A 269 -7.12 -14.58 1.13
C GLN A 269 -8.64 -14.28 1.17
N ARG A 270 -9.06 -13.09 0.75
CA ARG A 270 -10.48 -12.75 0.61
C ARG A 270 -10.85 -12.57 -0.86
N THR A 271 -12.04 -13.01 -1.23
CA THR A 271 -12.59 -12.72 -2.55
C THR A 271 -13.03 -11.26 -2.63
N LEU A 272 -13.27 -10.76 -3.84
CA LEU A 272 -13.68 -9.37 -4.03
C LEU A 272 -15.07 -9.11 -3.44
N GLU A 273 -15.94 -10.10 -3.51
CA GLU A 273 -17.28 -10.09 -2.96
C GLU A 273 -17.23 -10.08 -1.43
N GLU A 274 -16.32 -10.84 -0.82
CA GLU A 274 -16.07 -10.80 0.62
C GLU A 274 -15.55 -9.42 1.08
N MET A 275 -14.72 -8.78 0.27
CA MET A 275 -14.28 -7.41 0.52
C MET A 275 -15.44 -6.41 0.41
N ASP A 276 -16.37 -6.60 -0.53
CA ASP A 276 -17.59 -5.81 -0.65
C ASP A 276 -18.49 -5.96 0.59
N MET A 277 -18.67 -7.18 1.10
CA MET A 277 -19.38 -7.41 2.36
C MET A 277 -18.69 -6.75 3.56
N LEU A 278 -17.35 -6.74 3.61
CA LEU A 278 -16.64 -6.08 4.70
C LEU A 278 -16.79 -4.56 4.66
N PHE A 279 -16.79 -3.96 3.47
CA PHE A 279 -16.98 -2.52 3.35
C PHE A 279 -18.42 -2.08 3.48
N ALA A 280 -19.40 -2.98 3.37
CA ALA A 280 -20.82 -2.70 3.59
C ALA A 280 -21.16 -2.15 4.98
N SER A 281 -20.28 -2.34 5.97
CA SER A 281 -20.45 -1.73 7.29
C SER A 281 -20.37 -0.21 7.22
N ASP A 282 -21.38 0.48 7.77
CA ASP A 282 -21.42 1.95 7.85
C ASP A 282 -20.37 2.53 8.79
N SER A 283 -19.78 1.69 9.65
CA SER A 283 -18.70 2.10 10.53
C SER A 283 -17.37 2.25 9.79
N ILE A 284 -16.60 3.25 10.17
CA ILE A 284 -15.21 3.41 9.71
C ILE A 284 -14.24 2.49 10.47
N TRP A 285 -14.68 1.92 11.60
CA TRP A 285 -13.83 1.14 12.47
C TRP A 285 -13.74 -0.30 11.99
N ASN A 286 -12.51 -0.79 11.89
CA ASN A 286 -12.26 -2.12 11.35
C ASN A 286 -12.89 -3.25 12.19
N TRP A 287 -12.93 -3.12 13.52
CA TRP A 287 -13.54 -4.15 14.37
C TRP A 287 -15.06 -4.27 14.14
N GLU A 288 -15.74 -3.20 13.77
CA GLU A 288 -17.15 -3.22 13.40
C GLU A 288 -17.33 -3.77 11.99
N ALA A 289 -16.47 -3.37 11.04
CA ALA A 289 -16.45 -3.93 9.69
C ALA A 289 -16.27 -5.46 9.69
N GLU A 290 -15.36 -5.98 10.51
CA GLU A 290 -15.13 -7.42 10.65
C GLU A 290 -16.29 -8.16 11.35
N LYS A 291 -17.01 -7.50 12.27
CA LYS A 291 -18.23 -8.06 12.87
C LYS A 291 -19.36 -8.16 11.83
N THR A 292 -19.59 -7.08 11.08
CA THR A 292 -20.58 -7.05 10.00
C THR A 292 -20.26 -8.10 8.93
N PHE A 293 -18.98 -8.23 8.56
CA PHE A 293 -18.53 -9.24 7.61
C PHE A 293 -18.86 -10.66 8.07
N LYS A 294 -18.56 -11.01 9.32
CA LYS A 294 -18.86 -12.36 9.87
C LYS A 294 -20.36 -12.66 9.82
N MET A 295 -21.18 -11.70 10.23
CA MET A 295 -22.65 -11.81 10.18
C MET A 295 -23.14 -12.01 8.73
N LEU A 296 -22.70 -11.19 7.78
CA LEU A 296 -23.12 -11.29 6.38
C LEU A 296 -22.66 -12.61 5.74
N LYS A 297 -21.48 -13.10 6.10
CA LYS A 297 -20.95 -14.38 5.63
C LYS A 297 -21.71 -15.58 6.18
N GLU A 298 -22.10 -15.55 7.46
CA GLU A 298 -22.96 -16.58 8.06
C GLU A 298 -24.35 -16.64 7.40
N GLN A 299 -24.89 -15.48 7.04
CA GLN A 299 -26.18 -15.36 6.36
C GLN A 299 -26.09 -15.54 4.82
N ASN A 300 -24.89 -15.73 4.26
CA ASN A 300 -24.66 -15.93 2.83
C ASN A 300 -23.45 -16.84 2.57
N PRO A 301 -23.52 -18.13 2.97
CA PRO A 301 -22.40 -19.05 2.90
C PRO A 301 -21.95 -19.37 1.45
N ASP A 302 -22.83 -19.17 0.47
CA ASP A 302 -22.55 -19.45 -0.95
C ASP A 302 -21.67 -18.37 -1.62
N GLY A 303 -21.38 -17.26 -0.92
CA GLY A 303 -20.44 -16.23 -1.39
C GLY A 303 -20.91 -15.44 -2.62
N VAL A 304 -22.19 -15.55 -2.99
CA VAL A 304 -22.78 -14.80 -4.10
C VAL A 304 -22.83 -13.32 -3.75
N ALA A 305 -22.49 -12.46 -4.71
CA ALA A 305 -22.56 -11.01 -4.54
C ALA A 305 -23.98 -10.59 -4.12
N LEU A 306 -24.09 -9.94 -2.95
CA LEU A 306 -25.36 -9.45 -2.42
C LEU A 306 -25.70 -8.10 -3.07
N SER A 307 -26.97 -7.92 -3.39
CA SER A 307 -27.51 -6.61 -3.74
C SER A 307 -27.57 -5.69 -2.51
N GLU A 308 -27.61 -4.38 -2.74
CA GLU A 308 -27.67 -3.38 -1.67
C GLU A 308 -28.90 -3.56 -0.76
N GLU A 309 -30.06 -3.90 -1.33
CA GLU A 309 -31.30 -4.17 -0.59
C GLU A 309 -31.18 -5.42 0.31
N GLU A 310 -30.47 -6.47 -0.16
CA GLU A 310 -30.24 -7.68 0.62
C GLU A 310 -29.28 -7.43 1.79
N VAL A 311 -28.27 -6.59 1.58
CA VAL A 311 -27.36 -6.17 2.65
C VAL A 311 -28.11 -5.38 3.72
N ASP A 312 -28.94 -4.40 3.32
CA ASP A 312 -29.71 -3.58 4.26
C ASP A 312 -30.72 -4.40 5.07
N SER A 313 -31.45 -5.31 4.41
CA SER A 313 -32.39 -6.21 5.07
C SER A 313 -31.71 -7.07 6.15
N LYS A 314 -30.54 -7.63 5.82
CA LYS A 314 -29.74 -8.49 6.70
C LYS A 314 -29.10 -7.75 7.87
N VAL A 315 -28.62 -6.53 7.64
CA VAL A 315 -28.10 -5.67 8.71
C VAL A 315 -29.23 -5.25 9.65
N PHE A 316 -30.39 -4.87 9.10
CA PHE A 316 -31.55 -4.42 9.88
C PHE A 316 -32.15 -5.53 10.75
N SER A 317 -32.32 -6.75 10.21
CA SER A 317 -32.87 -7.88 10.96
C SER A 317 -32.04 -8.20 12.21
N ASN A 318 -30.71 -8.17 12.10
CA ASN A 318 -29.83 -8.47 13.23
C ASN A 318 -29.83 -7.39 14.32
N VAL A 319 -30.06 -6.12 13.95
CA VAL A 319 -30.24 -5.04 14.93
C VAL A 319 -31.53 -5.26 15.74
N VAL A 320 -32.59 -5.74 15.09
CA VAL A 320 -33.87 -6.01 15.76
C VAL A 320 -33.81 -7.25 16.66
N GLU A 321 -33.03 -8.28 16.32
CA GLU A 321 -32.86 -9.48 17.18
C GLU A 321 -32.00 -9.25 18.43
N HIS A 322 -31.28 -8.12 18.51
CA HIS A 322 -30.36 -7.80 19.60
C HIS A 322 -30.74 -6.54 20.41
N VAL A 323 -31.95 -6.01 20.21
CA VAL A 323 -32.60 -4.96 21.03
C VAL A 323 -33.74 -5.58 21.85
#